data_AF-A0AA44TDT1-F1
#
_entry.id   AF-A0AA44TDT1-F1
#
_cell.length_a   1.000
_cell.length_b   1.000
_cell.length_c   1.000
_cell.angle_alpha   90.00
_cell.angle_beta   90.00
_cell.angle_gamma   90.00
#
_symmetry.space_group_name_H-M   'P 1'
#
loop_
_entity.id
_entity.type
_entity.pdbx_description
1 polymer ?
#
loop_
_entity_poly.entity_id
_entity_poly.type
_entity_poly.pdbx_seq_one_letter_code
_entity_poly.pdbx_strand_id
1 'polypeptide(L)'
;MKKTGTVLLFSWIITGCTALDQEPKAPIEETTEAFIPKNNAPPFFHLSVLKDVYWQESPSFVEGKIPLKGIEGKVAIADSTFIAGEKNKQMWFFLDPQMPSGKLSIIALKQGSTTPTPVLFQDETSEQTWTVSTPIHSNIKELPFLMSLPSPGLWVLNIYIDEKYYEQIVIHVEESDKA
;
A
#
# COMPACT_ATOMS: atom_id res chain seq x y z
N MET A 1 -38.14 5.62 -49.78
CA MET A 1 -39.15 6.45 -49.07
C MET A 1 -40.09 5.54 -48.30
N LYS A 2 -40.76 6.07 -47.25
CA LYS A 2 -41.80 5.42 -46.40
C LYS A 2 -41.33 4.26 -45.51
N LYS A 3 -41.53 4.44 -44.20
CA LYS A 3 -41.63 3.36 -43.18
C LYS A 3 -43.09 2.92 -43.09
N THR A 4 -43.34 1.64 -42.82
CA THR A 4 -44.52 1.14 -42.09
C THR A 4 -44.12 -0.13 -41.35
N GLY A 5 -44.40 -0.20 -40.04
CA GLY A 5 -44.30 -1.44 -39.25
C GLY A 5 -45.68 -1.98 -38.93
N THR A 6 -45.78 -3.25 -38.55
CA THR A 6 -47.01 -3.86 -38.03
C THR A 6 -46.64 -4.93 -37.01
N VAL A 7 -47.33 -4.93 -35.87
CA VAL A 7 -47.18 -5.92 -34.79
C VAL A 7 -48.20 -7.03 -35.00
N LEU A 8 -47.85 -8.27 -34.68
CA LEU A 8 -48.81 -9.36 -34.51
C LEU A 8 -48.40 -10.25 -33.33
N LEU A 9 -49.25 -10.27 -32.30
CA LEU A 9 -49.21 -11.28 -31.25
C LEU A 9 -49.66 -12.62 -31.84
N PHE A 10 -49.18 -13.73 -31.28
CA PHE A 10 -50.07 -14.85 -31.01
C PHE A 10 -49.79 -15.42 -29.62
N SER A 11 -50.86 -15.73 -28.88
CA SER A 11 -50.82 -16.25 -27.52
C SER A 11 -50.99 -17.77 -27.53
N TRP A 12 -50.24 -18.48 -26.69
CA TRP A 12 -50.51 -19.86 -26.33
C TRP A 12 -50.91 -19.92 -24.85
N ILE A 13 -52.00 -20.64 -24.58
CA ILE A 13 -52.64 -20.75 -23.27
C ILE A 13 -52.62 -22.22 -22.88
N ILE A 14 -52.09 -22.57 -21.70
CA ILE A 14 -52.28 -23.89 -21.09
C ILE A 14 -52.60 -23.68 -19.61
N THR A 15 -53.71 -24.26 -19.16
CA THR A 15 -54.24 -24.14 -17.80
C THR A 15 -53.74 -25.28 -16.90
N GLY A 16 -53.43 -24.98 -15.63
CA GLY A 16 -53.12 -25.99 -14.61
C GLY A 16 -53.23 -25.41 -13.19
N CYS A 17 -53.98 -26.09 -12.31
CA CYS A 17 -54.30 -25.67 -10.93
C CYS A 17 -54.40 -26.94 -10.05
N THR A 18 -54.32 -26.91 -8.71
CA THR A 18 -54.16 -25.84 -7.70
C THR A 18 -52.81 -26.06 -6.94
N ALA A 19 -52.47 -25.62 -5.70
CA ALA A 19 -53.18 -24.98 -4.59
C ALA A 19 -52.20 -24.30 -3.58
N LEU A 20 -52.79 -23.63 -2.57
CA LEU A 20 -52.24 -23.25 -1.25
C LEU A 20 -51.25 -22.07 -1.17
N ASP A 21 -51.43 -21.31 -0.08
CA ASP A 21 -50.83 -20.01 0.22
C ASP A 21 -49.48 -20.11 0.94
N GLN A 22 -48.61 -19.11 0.76
CA GLN A 22 -47.79 -18.56 1.85
C GLN A 22 -47.22 -17.17 1.54
N GLU A 23 -47.56 -16.21 2.42
CA GLU A 23 -47.04 -14.85 2.71
C GLU A 23 -46.28 -13.98 1.66
N PRO A 24 -46.49 -12.64 1.68
CA PRO A 24 -45.79 -11.70 0.81
C PRO A 24 -44.32 -11.53 1.22
N LYS A 25 -43.41 -12.22 0.51
CA LYS A 25 -41.97 -12.01 0.65
C LYS A 25 -41.61 -10.56 0.30
N ALA A 26 -40.96 -9.86 1.23
CA ALA A 26 -40.56 -8.47 1.07
C ALA A 26 -39.60 -8.26 -0.12
N PRO A 27 -39.51 -7.03 -0.69
CA PRO A 27 -38.61 -6.74 -1.78
C PRO A 27 -37.16 -7.09 -1.43
N ILE A 28 -36.52 -7.87 -2.29
CA ILE A 28 -35.08 -8.12 -2.20
C ILE A 28 -34.41 -6.90 -2.82
N GLU A 29 -33.79 -6.05 -2.00
CA GLU A 29 -32.84 -5.07 -2.51
C GLU A 29 -31.65 -5.85 -3.09
N GLU A 30 -31.52 -5.83 -4.42
CA GLU A 30 -30.38 -6.38 -5.14
C GLU A 30 -29.17 -5.46 -4.97
N THR A 31 -28.70 -5.33 -3.72
CA THR A 31 -27.39 -4.77 -3.43
C THR A 31 -26.36 -5.69 -4.07
N THR A 32 -25.93 -5.30 -5.26
CA THR A 32 -24.78 -5.89 -5.93
C THR A 32 -23.57 -5.54 -5.09
N GLU A 33 -23.23 -6.40 -4.11
CA GLU A 33 -21.98 -6.34 -3.37
C GLU A 33 -20.84 -6.62 -4.35
N ALA A 34 -20.39 -5.56 -5.02
CA ALA A 34 -19.16 -5.57 -5.77
C ALA A 34 -18.04 -6.02 -4.82
N PHE A 35 -17.29 -7.04 -5.22
CA PHE A 35 -16.10 -7.51 -4.49
C PHE A 35 -15.04 -6.40 -4.51
N ILE A 36 -15.13 -5.47 -3.56
CA ILE A 36 -14.09 -4.48 -3.29
C ILE A 36 -12.94 -5.24 -2.60
N PRO A 37 -11.77 -5.41 -3.23
CA PRO A 37 -10.60 -5.92 -2.52
C PRO A 37 -10.28 -4.95 -1.39
N LYS A 38 -10.41 -5.42 -0.15
CA LYS A 38 -10.37 -4.58 1.06
C LYS A 38 -8.94 -4.10 1.32
N ASN A 39 -8.58 -3.02 0.64
CA ASN A 39 -7.27 -2.39 0.67
C ASN A 39 -7.07 -1.71 2.04
N ASN A 40 -6.60 -2.47 3.03
CA ASN A 40 -6.50 -2.09 4.45
C ASN A 40 -5.36 -1.06 4.73
N ALA A 41 -5.24 -0.04 3.89
CA ALA A 41 -4.32 1.07 4.07
C ALA A 41 -4.72 1.91 5.31
N PRO A 42 -3.76 2.57 6.00
CA PRO A 42 -4.08 3.51 7.06
C PRO A 42 -4.94 4.68 6.56
N PRO A 43 -5.88 5.23 7.36
CA PRO A 43 -6.83 6.24 6.89
C PRO A 43 -6.19 7.59 6.54
N PHE A 44 -4.96 7.85 7.00
CA PHE A 44 -4.16 9.01 6.63
C PHE A 44 -3.40 8.85 5.29
N PHE A 45 -3.39 7.65 4.70
CA PHE A 45 -2.76 7.42 3.40
C PHE A 45 -3.66 7.92 2.25
N HIS A 46 -3.05 8.63 1.30
CA HIS A 46 -3.74 9.03 0.08
C HIS A 46 -2.80 8.96 -1.14
N LEU A 47 -3.30 8.41 -2.25
CA LEU A 47 -2.52 8.16 -3.48
C LEU A 47 -1.96 9.42 -4.15
N SER A 48 -2.32 10.63 -3.68
CA SER A 48 -1.70 11.87 -4.15
C SER A 48 -0.19 11.95 -3.93
N VAL A 49 0.37 11.17 -3.00
CA VAL A 49 1.84 11.09 -2.83
C VAL A 49 2.54 10.61 -4.11
N LEU A 50 1.87 9.82 -4.95
CA LEU A 50 2.44 9.30 -6.20
C LEU A 50 2.61 10.34 -7.31
N LYS A 51 2.02 11.53 -7.19
CA LYS A 51 2.00 12.55 -8.27
C LYS A 51 3.39 13.01 -8.68
N ASP A 52 4.26 13.20 -7.69
CA ASP A 52 5.56 13.83 -7.83
C ASP A 52 6.70 12.84 -7.52
N VAL A 53 6.42 11.53 -7.56
CA VAL A 53 7.44 10.48 -7.39
C VAL A 53 8.31 10.41 -8.65
N TYR A 54 9.54 10.88 -8.52
CA TYR A 54 10.59 10.61 -9.50
C TYR A 54 11.05 9.16 -9.36
N TRP A 55 10.64 8.29 -10.29
CA TRP A 55 10.93 6.85 -10.26
C TRP A 55 12.34 6.52 -10.75
N GLN A 56 13.31 6.90 -9.93
CA GLN A 56 14.71 6.47 -9.93
C GLN A 56 15.10 6.26 -8.46
N GLU A 57 16.08 5.41 -8.16
CA GLU A 57 16.62 5.33 -6.80
C GLU A 57 16.98 6.72 -6.24
N SER A 58 16.64 6.94 -4.96
CA SER A 58 17.09 8.12 -4.22
C SER A 58 18.61 8.21 -4.23
N PRO A 59 19.19 9.43 -4.23
CA PRO A 59 20.64 9.60 -4.31
C PRO A 59 21.36 8.98 -3.11
N SER A 60 22.51 8.39 -3.38
CA SER A 60 23.46 7.96 -2.35
C SER A 60 24.40 9.10 -1.96
N PHE A 61 24.68 9.22 -0.66
CA PHE A 61 25.60 10.20 -0.06
C PHE A 61 26.37 9.56 1.11
N VAL A 62 27.24 10.30 1.80
CA VAL A 62 28.05 9.76 2.91
C VAL A 62 27.91 10.62 4.16
N GLU A 63 27.30 10.06 5.20
CA GLU A 63 27.23 10.67 6.53
C GLU A 63 28.44 10.22 7.35
N GLY A 64 29.44 11.11 7.47
CA GLY A 64 30.70 10.88 8.17
C GLY A 64 31.61 9.81 7.54
N LYS A 65 31.19 8.54 7.63
CA LYS A 65 31.83 7.36 6.99
C LYS A 65 30.83 6.32 6.49
N ILE A 66 29.53 6.52 6.69
CA ILE A 66 28.49 5.54 6.37
C ILE A 66 27.90 5.92 5.00
N PRO A 67 27.91 5.03 4.00
CA PRO A 67 27.19 5.25 2.75
C PRO A 67 25.69 5.11 3.01
N LEU A 68 24.94 6.16 2.70
CA LEU A 68 23.49 6.27 2.91
C LEU A 68 22.78 6.52 1.58
N LYS A 69 21.51 6.12 1.48
CA LYS A 69 20.61 6.40 0.35
C LYS A 69 19.33 7.06 0.86
N GLY A 70 18.93 8.19 0.27
CA GLY A 70 17.71 8.90 0.71
C GLY A 70 17.77 10.41 0.47
N ILE A 71 17.43 11.18 1.50
CA ILE A 71 17.40 12.65 1.47
C ILE A 71 18.36 13.18 2.52
N GLU A 72 19.46 13.78 2.04
CA GLU A 72 20.51 14.40 2.86
C GLU A 72 19.93 15.43 3.83
N GLY A 73 20.40 15.42 5.08
CA GLY A 73 19.92 16.30 6.15
C GLY A 73 18.49 16.00 6.64
N LYS A 74 17.77 15.01 6.09
CA LYS A 74 16.42 14.62 6.56
C LYS A 74 16.31 13.17 7.03
N VAL A 75 16.33 12.23 6.10
CA VAL A 75 16.12 10.80 6.37
C VAL A 75 16.70 9.95 5.27
N ALA A 76 17.38 8.88 5.66
CA ALA A 76 18.00 7.95 4.74
C ALA A 76 18.04 6.54 5.35
N ILE A 77 18.45 5.59 4.53
CA ILE A 77 18.79 4.23 4.92
C ILE A 77 20.27 3.97 4.64
N ALA A 78 20.87 2.95 5.25
CA ALA A 78 22.15 2.43 4.78
C ALA A 78 22.05 2.04 3.30
N ASP A 79 23.12 2.28 2.53
CA ASP A 79 23.18 1.91 1.12
C ASP A 79 23.44 0.39 0.98
N SER A 80 22.41 -0.40 1.30
CA SER A 80 22.40 -1.86 1.30
C SER A 80 21.27 -2.43 0.46
N THR A 81 21.55 -3.52 -0.26
CA THR A 81 20.62 -4.17 -1.18
C THR A 81 19.34 -4.65 -0.49
N PHE A 82 18.21 -4.46 -1.16
CA PHE A 82 16.95 -5.11 -0.82
C PHE A 82 16.74 -6.28 -1.77
N ILE A 83 16.39 -7.47 -1.24
CA ILE A 83 16.13 -8.67 -2.03
C ILE A 83 14.66 -9.05 -1.83
N ALA A 84 13.96 -9.38 -2.93
CA ALA A 84 12.55 -9.72 -2.91
C ALA A 84 12.26 -10.91 -1.97
N GLY A 85 11.23 -10.77 -1.14
CA GLY A 85 10.77 -11.80 -0.19
C GLY A 85 11.64 -12.02 1.06
N GLU A 86 12.85 -11.43 1.13
CA GLU A 86 13.72 -11.62 2.30
C GLU A 86 13.35 -10.68 3.45
N LYS A 87 13.46 -11.17 4.70
CA LYS A 87 13.30 -10.36 5.92
C LYS A 87 14.67 -9.90 6.42
N ASN A 88 15.11 -8.71 6.02
CA ASN A 88 16.42 -8.16 6.37
C ASN A 88 16.30 -6.93 7.29
N LYS A 89 17.26 -6.75 8.21
CA LYS A 89 17.33 -5.56 9.07
C LYS A 89 17.99 -4.41 8.31
N GLN A 90 17.22 -3.38 8.02
CA GLN A 90 17.69 -2.16 7.36
C GLN A 90 17.95 -1.10 8.42
N MET A 91 19.13 -0.46 8.39
CA MET A 91 19.45 0.67 9.26
C MET A 91 18.87 1.96 8.67
N TRP A 92 17.99 2.61 9.42
CA TRP A 92 17.41 3.91 9.10
C TRP A 92 18.12 5.00 9.89
N PHE A 93 18.33 6.15 9.24
CA PHE A 93 19.05 7.30 9.77
C PHE A 93 18.16 8.54 9.76
N PHE A 94 18.04 9.21 10.91
CA PHE A 94 17.17 10.35 11.15
C PHE A 94 18.03 11.61 11.32
N LEU A 95 18.29 12.27 10.20
CA LEU A 95 19.30 13.32 10.08
C LEU A 95 18.76 14.69 10.49
N ASP A 96 17.46 14.97 10.27
CA ASP A 96 16.83 16.25 10.62
C ASP A 96 16.90 16.52 12.14
N PRO A 97 17.59 17.59 12.61
CA PRO A 97 17.59 17.98 14.01
C PRO A 97 16.22 18.51 14.48
N GLN A 98 15.30 18.83 13.58
CA GLN A 98 13.93 19.28 13.84
C GLN A 98 12.87 18.22 13.52
N MET A 99 13.27 16.96 13.29
CA MET A 99 12.36 15.87 12.93
C MET A 99 11.17 15.81 13.91
N PRO A 100 9.91 15.73 13.39
CA PRO A 100 8.73 15.55 14.22
C PRO A 100 8.84 14.38 15.21
N SER A 101 8.16 14.49 16.34
CA SER A 101 8.02 13.40 17.30
C SER A 101 6.70 12.65 17.08
N GLY A 102 6.74 11.31 17.16
CA GLY A 102 5.54 10.48 17.05
C GLY A 102 5.85 9.07 16.52
N LYS A 103 4.81 8.29 16.23
CA LYS A 103 5.01 6.96 15.62
C LYS A 103 5.41 7.08 14.15
N LEU A 104 6.44 6.34 13.77
CA LEU A 104 6.87 6.19 12.38
C LEU A 104 5.97 5.20 11.65
N SER A 105 5.46 5.58 10.48
CA SER A 105 4.82 4.65 9.54
C SER A 105 5.51 4.67 8.18
N ILE A 106 5.59 3.50 7.55
CA ILE A 106 6.17 3.32 6.21
C ILE A 106 5.14 2.61 5.33
N ILE A 107 4.76 3.27 4.24
CA ILE A 107 3.76 2.77 3.29
C ILE A 107 4.43 2.64 1.92
N ALA A 108 4.73 1.40 1.51
CA ALA A 108 5.45 1.14 0.28
C ALA A 108 4.48 1.00 -0.92
N LEU A 109 4.83 1.58 -2.07
CA LEU A 109 4.14 1.33 -3.33
C LEU A 109 5.15 1.01 -4.44
N LYS A 110 4.86 -0.04 -5.21
CA LYS A 110 5.66 -0.44 -6.37
C LYS A 110 5.40 0.49 -7.56
N GLN A 111 6.40 0.70 -8.41
CA GLN A 111 6.21 1.42 -9.66
C GLN A 111 5.04 0.84 -10.48
N GLY A 112 4.14 1.71 -10.94
CA GLY A 112 2.92 1.33 -11.67
C GLY A 112 1.79 0.71 -10.81
N SER A 113 1.97 0.59 -9.48
CA SER A 113 0.96 0.06 -8.56
C SER A 113 0.25 1.16 -7.76
N THR A 114 -1.05 1.00 -7.54
CA THR A 114 -1.85 1.78 -6.57
C THR A 114 -2.13 1.01 -5.28
N THR A 115 -1.50 -0.16 -5.07
CA THR A 115 -1.67 -1.00 -3.89
C THR A 115 -0.60 -0.68 -2.85
N PRO A 116 -0.92 0.02 -1.74
CA PRO A 116 -0.01 0.18 -0.62
C PRO A 116 0.31 -1.17 0.02
N THR A 117 1.56 -1.35 0.42
CA THR A 117 2.10 -2.59 0.98
C THR A 117 2.74 -2.28 2.34
N PRO A 118 2.38 -2.97 3.43
CA PRO A 118 3.08 -2.87 4.70
C PRO A 118 4.41 -3.60 4.59
N VAL A 119 5.50 -3.01 5.08
CA VAL A 119 6.87 -3.54 4.88
C VAL A 119 7.63 -3.82 6.18
N LEU A 120 7.16 -3.30 7.31
CA LEU A 120 7.79 -3.43 8.63
C LEU A 120 7.30 -4.69 9.36
N PHE A 121 8.20 -5.44 10.00
CA PHE A 121 7.85 -6.45 11.01
C PHE A 121 8.11 -5.89 12.41
N GLN A 122 7.24 -6.24 13.37
CA GLN A 122 7.52 -6.04 14.80
C GLN A 122 7.92 -7.37 15.45
N ASP A 123 8.68 -7.30 16.55
CA ASP A 123 9.37 -8.46 17.13
C ASP A 123 8.45 -9.65 17.41
N GLU A 124 8.98 -10.85 17.16
CA GLU A 124 8.32 -12.18 17.22
C GLU A 124 7.08 -12.40 16.33
N THR A 125 6.46 -11.35 15.77
CA THR A 125 5.33 -11.48 14.85
C THR A 125 5.78 -11.87 13.43
N SER A 126 4.99 -12.73 12.77
CA SER A 126 5.23 -13.09 11.37
C SER A 126 4.57 -12.13 10.36
N GLU A 127 3.72 -11.22 10.84
CA GLU A 127 2.88 -10.32 10.05
C GLU A 127 3.57 -8.98 9.73
N GLN A 128 3.21 -8.38 8.59
CA GLN A 128 3.68 -7.05 8.22
C GLN A 128 2.77 -5.96 8.77
N THR A 129 3.37 -4.85 9.18
CA THR A 129 2.74 -3.72 9.86
C THR A 129 3.03 -2.43 9.10
N TRP A 130 2.14 -1.44 9.25
CA TRP A 130 2.30 -0.10 8.68
C TRP A 130 3.20 0.81 9.53
N THR A 131 3.28 0.55 10.84
CA THR A 131 3.66 1.54 11.86
C THR A 131 4.49 0.86 12.94
N VAL A 132 5.59 1.50 13.36
CA VAL A 132 6.41 1.06 14.50
C VAL A 132 5.69 1.38 15.81
N SER A 133 5.73 0.46 16.79
CA SER A 133 5.09 0.63 18.10
C SER A 133 5.74 1.74 18.94
N THR A 134 7.07 1.72 19.04
CA THR A 134 7.88 2.75 19.72
C THR A 134 7.90 4.06 18.91
N PRO A 135 7.53 5.21 19.51
CA PRO A 135 7.67 6.53 18.89
C PRO A 135 9.14 6.91 18.62
N ILE A 136 9.35 7.74 17.60
CA ILE A 136 10.64 8.38 17.31
C ILE A 136 10.61 9.87 17.66
N HIS A 137 11.80 10.43 17.88
CA HIS A 137 12.06 11.79 18.34
C HIS A 137 13.38 12.29 17.72
N SER A 138 13.59 13.60 17.58
CA SER A 138 14.77 14.17 16.89
C SER A 138 16.13 13.91 17.55
N ASN A 139 16.16 13.38 18.78
CA ASN A 139 17.37 12.89 19.46
C ASN A 139 17.77 11.45 19.05
N ILE A 140 16.86 10.67 18.47
CA ILE A 140 17.17 9.38 17.86
C ILE A 140 17.82 9.66 16.50
N LYS A 141 19.02 9.11 16.27
CA LYS A 141 19.78 9.31 15.02
C LYS A 141 19.80 8.11 14.10
N GLU A 142 19.62 6.91 14.63
CA GLU A 142 19.50 5.68 13.84
C GLU A 142 18.61 4.65 14.53
N LEU A 143 17.93 3.80 13.76
CA LEU A 143 17.22 2.60 14.23
C LEU A 143 17.29 1.46 13.19
N PRO A 144 17.48 0.20 13.62
CA PRO A 144 17.25 -0.97 12.77
C PRO A 144 15.75 -1.29 12.66
N PHE A 145 15.23 -1.43 11.44
CA PHE A 145 13.90 -2.01 11.22
C PHE A 145 14.01 -3.31 10.43
N LEU A 146 13.28 -4.35 10.86
CA LEU A 146 13.15 -5.59 10.10
C LEU A 146 12.13 -5.37 8.97
N MET A 147 12.57 -5.51 7.72
CA MET A 147 11.77 -5.18 6.54
C MET A 147 11.78 -6.29 5.50
N SER A 148 10.72 -6.35 4.68
CA SER A 148 10.69 -7.13 3.44
C SER A 148 9.78 -6.47 2.41
N LEU A 149 10.10 -6.63 1.12
CA LEU A 149 9.27 -6.22 -0.01
C LEU A 149 8.99 -7.42 -0.92
N PRO A 150 7.76 -7.62 -1.40
CA PRO A 150 7.32 -8.91 -1.95
C PRO A 150 7.73 -9.21 -3.40
N SER A 151 8.33 -8.27 -4.14
CA SER A 151 8.76 -8.48 -5.53
C SER A 151 9.78 -7.42 -6.00
N PRO A 152 10.63 -7.72 -6.99
CA PRO A 152 11.71 -6.84 -7.43
C PRO A 152 11.24 -5.63 -8.25
N GLY A 153 12.13 -4.66 -8.46
CA GLY A 153 11.92 -3.40 -9.17
C GLY A 153 11.85 -2.19 -8.22
N LEU A 154 11.48 -1.02 -8.76
CA LEU A 154 11.43 0.21 -7.98
C LEU A 154 10.21 0.27 -7.04
N TRP A 155 10.45 0.70 -5.80
CA TRP A 155 9.45 0.95 -4.77
C TRP A 155 9.66 2.33 -4.14
N VAL A 156 8.58 3.10 -3.98
CA VAL A 156 8.58 4.30 -3.14
C VAL A 156 8.14 3.95 -1.72
N LEU A 157 8.98 4.28 -0.74
CA LEU A 157 8.71 4.19 0.69
C LEU A 157 8.21 5.56 1.15
N ASN A 158 6.90 5.68 1.36
CA ASN A 158 6.29 6.92 1.87
C ASN A 158 6.40 6.92 3.40
N ILE A 159 7.04 7.93 3.96
CA ILE A 159 7.41 8.03 5.38
C ILE A 159 6.46 9.00 6.07
N TYR A 160 5.82 8.55 7.14
CA TYR A 160 4.91 9.35 7.95
C TYR A 160 5.37 9.37 9.39
N ILE A 161 5.25 10.51 10.07
CA ILE A 161 5.49 10.64 11.51
C ILE A 161 4.23 11.26 12.13
N ASP A 162 3.66 10.59 13.14
CA ASP A 162 2.41 11.01 13.77
C ASP A 162 1.27 11.21 12.74
N GLU A 163 1.12 10.21 11.86
CA GLU A 163 0.15 10.13 10.75
C GLU A 163 0.29 11.21 9.66
N LYS A 164 1.22 12.16 9.81
CA LYS A 164 1.52 13.20 8.80
C LYS A 164 2.62 12.74 7.87
N TYR A 165 2.48 13.01 6.57
CA TYR A 165 3.56 12.82 5.59
C TYR A 165 4.79 13.62 6.03
N TYR A 166 5.94 12.97 6.05
CA TYR A 166 7.23 13.58 6.36
C TYR A 166 8.08 13.67 5.10
N GLU A 167 8.40 12.52 4.49
CA GLU A 167 9.25 12.42 3.29
C GLU A 167 8.98 11.13 2.50
N GLN A 168 9.69 10.92 1.39
CA GLN A 168 9.69 9.65 0.65
C GLN A 168 11.09 9.27 0.15
N ILE A 169 11.39 7.97 0.15
CA ILE A 169 12.63 7.40 -0.42
C ILE A 169 12.24 6.40 -1.50
N VAL A 170 12.90 6.45 -2.67
CA VAL A 170 12.74 5.43 -3.71
C VAL A 170 13.92 4.46 -3.64
N ILE A 171 13.62 3.18 -3.55
CA ILE A 171 14.59 2.08 -3.54
C ILE A 171 14.38 1.18 -4.75
N HIS A 172 15.44 0.49 -5.16
CA HIS A 172 15.35 -0.69 -6.01
C HIS A 172 15.38 -1.96 -5.14
N VAL A 173 14.64 -2.98 -5.56
CA VAL A 173 14.59 -4.30 -4.93
C VAL A 173 15.02 -5.32 -5.96
N GLU A 174 16.02 -6.13 -5.64
CA GLU A 174 16.55 -7.15 -6.53
C GLU A 174 15.72 -8.43 -6.50
N GLU A 175 15.85 -9.24 -7.56
CA GLU A 175 15.28 -10.59 -7.63
C GLU A 175 15.92 -11.51 -6.58
N SER A 176 15.22 -12.56 -6.16
CA SER A 176 15.78 -13.54 -5.22
C SER A 176 16.46 -14.69 -5.96
N ASP A 177 17.75 -14.96 -5.65
CA ASP A 177 18.52 -16.11 -6.17
C ASP A 177 18.01 -17.50 -5.74
N LYS A 178 16.82 -17.57 -5.12
CA LYS A 178 16.23 -18.75 -4.45
C LYS A 178 14.96 -19.27 -5.13
N ALA A 179 14.79 -18.96 -6.42
CA ALA A 179 13.67 -19.36 -7.27
C ALA A 179 13.80 -20.80 -7.81
#